data_AF-A0A2U9NMW8-F1
#
_entry.id   AF-A0A2U9NMW8-F1
#
_cell.length_a   1.000
_cell.length_b   1.000
_cell.length_c   1.000
_cell.angle_alpha   90.00
_cell.angle_beta   90.00
_cell.angle_gamma   90.00
#
_symmetry.space_group_name_H-M   'P 1'
#
loop_
_entity.id
_entity.type
_entity.pdbx_description
1 polymer ?
#
loop_
_entity_poly.entity_id
_entity_poly.type
_entity_poly.pdbx_seq_one_letter_code
_entity_poly.pdbx_strand_id
1 'polypeptide(L)'
;MLMPTIEVSALSSVGQIVLAASQKGYLDIFKPQGPIFNPPPVYFYTDPSEGFFNFFVVESGAGTPVYLPNWLSEIIQVLSNQQINILFLRDIQEWTYESLKIFKTLCEMRTALWWWLMFNPYQEPFNTLRVLTEWYLTAFTGIFPVIIGIDIGPTVGLALLGNTLDVVGRLVFTMPYLPSEGESFTVDSLDALGNAPLTEMLTKFGHDVRIYRYFPSLWSKYSIPDSLREFWYTKKPEITEYLIKNYYNLGIDFLPNRVLKDYYDHANNEVLSTGLNGLKVVPNLIDTLDKLFHFSLFIN
;
A
#
# COMPACT_ATOMS: atom_id res chain seq x y z
N MET A 1 -18.11 30.56 12.66
CA MET A 1 -16.80 30.00 12.28
C MET A 1 -16.97 28.49 12.33
N LEU A 2 -17.21 27.85 11.19
CA LEU A 2 -17.36 26.39 11.14
C LEU A 2 -15.97 25.79 11.37
N MET A 3 -15.83 24.97 12.41
CA MET A 3 -14.62 24.17 12.58
C MET A 3 -14.46 23.27 11.34
N PRO A 4 -13.25 23.13 10.78
CA PRO A 4 -13.02 22.17 9.70
C PRO A 4 -13.37 20.77 10.23
N THR A 5 -14.33 20.12 9.58
CA THR A 5 -14.75 18.76 9.92
C THR A 5 -13.84 17.77 9.22
N ILE A 6 -13.15 16.93 9.99
CA ILE A 6 -12.36 15.82 9.45
C ILE A 6 -13.32 14.70 9.06
N GLU A 7 -13.35 14.34 7.79
CA GLU A 7 -14.08 13.15 7.33
C GLU A 7 -13.23 11.91 7.59
N VAL A 8 -13.78 10.94 8.33
CA VAL A 8 -13.08 9.69 8.66
C VAL A 8 -13.80 8.51 8.03
N SER A 9 -13.04 7.68 7.32
CA SER A 9 -13.54 6.41 6.79
C SER A 9 -12.67 5.25 7.28
N ALA A 10 -13.31 4.23 7.84
CA ALA A 10 -12.64 3.02 8.28
C ALA A 10 -12.45 2.05 7.10
N LEU A 11 -11.27 1.43 7.02
CA LEU A 11 -11.01 0.39 6.02
C LEU A 11 -11.51 -0.97 6.52
N SER A 12 -12.57 -1.48 5.91
CA SER A 12 -13.09 -2.84 6.13
C SER A 12 -12.95 -3.70 4.88
N SER A 13 -12.56 -4.97 5.05
CA SER A 13 -12.58 -5.93 3.93
C SER A 13 -14.00 -6.38 3.63
N VAL A 14 -14.23 -6.83 2.39
CA VAL A 14 -15.54 -7.39 2.00
C VAL A 14 -15.85 -8.62 2.85
N GLY A 15 -14.84 -9.44 3.17
CA GLY A 15 -14.95 -10.60 4.04
C GLY A 15 -15.44 -10.23 5.45
N GLN A 16 -14.92 -9.17 6.06
CA GLN A 16 -15.38 -8.69 7.36
C GLN A 16 -16.84 -8.21 7.36
N ILE A 17 -17.24 -7.46 6.31
CA ILE A 17 -18.63 -7.00 6.17
C ILE A 17 -19.58 -8.20 6.01
N VAL A 18 -19.19 -9.17 5.19
CA VAL A 18 -19.96 -10.39 4.96
C VAL A 18 -20.02 -11.23 6.22
N LEU A 19 -18.92 -11.43 6.95
CA LEU A 19 -18.89 -12.18 8.21
C LEU A 19 -19.73 -11.51 9.32
N ALA A 20 -19.71 -10.17 9.41
CA ALA A 20 -20.54 -9.42 10.34
C ALA A 20 -22.04 -9.50 10.01
N ALA A 21 -22.38 -9.67 8.73
CA ALA A 21 -23.76 -9.77 8.23
C ALA A 21 -24.26 -11.22 8.03
N SER A 22 -23.39 -12.23 8.12
CA SER A 22 -23.70 -13.61 7.75
C SER A 22 -24.36 -14.40 8.90
N GLN A 23 -25.51 -15.00 8.61
CA GLN A 23 -26.04 -16.10 9.43
C GLN A 23 -25.21 -17.36 9.15
N LYS A 24 -24.63 -17.95 10.21
CA LYS A 24 -23.76 -19.13 10.14
C LYS A 24 -24.38 -20.24 9.28
N GLY A 25 -23.73 -20.57 8.17
CA GLY A 25 -24.15 -21.63 7.27
C GLY A 25 -23.62 -23.01 7.70
N TYR A 26 -24.11 -24.09 7.09
CA TYR A 26 -23.64 -25.45 7.38
C TYR A 26 -22.13 -25.66 7.15
N LEU A 27 -21.53 -24.89 6.22
CA LEU A 27 -20.09 -24.95 5.96
C LEU A 27 -19.24 -24.37 7.12
N ASP A 28 -19.80 -23.48 7.94
CA ASP A 28 -19.07 -22.90 9.07
C ASP A 28 -18.89 -23.88 10.23
N ILE A 29 -19.62 -25.00 10.24
CA ILE A 29 -19.45 -26.10 11.19
C ILE A 29 -18.12 -26.83 10.94
N PHE A 30 -17.69 -26.92 9.67
CA PHE A 30 -16.48 -27.62 9.27
C PHE A 30 -15.23 -26.73 9.29
N LYS A 31 -15.38 -25.43 9.54
CA LYS A 31 -14.24 -24.52 9.73
C LYS A 31 -13.72 -24.66 11.16
N PRO A 32 -12.42 -24.92 11.35
CA PRO A 32 -11.86 -25.01 12.70
C PRO A 32 -12.06 -23.69 13.45
N GLN A 33 -12.56 -23.79 14.69
CA GLN A 33 -12.75 -22.63 15.56
C GLN A 33 -11.38 -22.12 16.03
N GLY A 34 -11.14 -20.83 15.86
CA GLY A 34 -9.89 -20.18 16.20
C GLY A 34 -10.05 -18.66 16.24
N PRO A 35 -8.96 -17.90 16.43
CA PRO A 35 -9.02 -16.44 16.37
C PRO A 35 -9.64 -16.01 15.03
N ILE A 36 -10.61 -15.10 15.13
CA ILE A 36 -11.24 -14.49 13.96
C ILE A 36 -10.22 -13.54 13.34
N PHE A 37 -10.15 -13.52 12.02
CA PHE A 37 -9.34 -12.53 11.32
C PHE A 37 -9.80 -11.12 11.68
N ASN A 38 -9.00 -10.44 12.51
CA ASN A 38 -9.26 -9.08 12.99
C ASN A 38 -8.00 -8.22 12.81
N PRO A 39 -7.71 -7.81 11.56
CA PRO A 39 -6.56 -6.96 11.25
C PRO A 39 -6.67 -5.59 11.92
N PRO A 40 -5.54 -4.90 12.16
CA PRO A 40 -5.55 -3.57 12.75
C PRO A 40 -6.38 -2.59 11.92
N PRO A 41 -7.21 -1.75 12.56
CA PRO A 41 -8.06 -0.80 11.87
C PRO A 41 -7.21 0.36 11.33
N VAL A 42 -7.48 0.73 10.08
CA VAL A 42 -6.86 1.86 9.37
C VAL A 42 -7.96 2.85 9.03
N TYR A 43 -7.73 4.12 9.37
CA TYR A 43 -8.70 5.19 9.18
C TYR A 43 -8.12 6.27 8.28
N PHE A 44 -8.77 6.51 7.14
CA PHE A 44 -8.41 7.58 6.22
C PHE A 44 -9.08 8.87 6.64
N TYR A 45 -8.34 9.97 6.55
CA TYR A 45 -8.87 11.29 6.78
C TYR A 45 -8.31 12.32 5.80
N THR A 46 -9.10 13.35 5.54
CA THR A 46 -8.71 14.47 4.69
C THR A 46 -8.64 15.74 5.51
N ASP A 47 -7.58 16.53 5.30
CA ASP A 47 -7.42 17.83 5.93
C ASP A 47 -6.91 18.84 4.89
N PRO A 48 -7.56 20.01 4.72
CA PRO A 48 -7.08 21.06 3.82
C PRO A 48 -5.62 21.49 4.05
N SER A 49 -5.09 21.32 5.28
CA SER A 49 -3.71 21.70 5.61
C SER A 49 -2.71 20.56 5.39
N GLU A 50 -2.97 19.38 5.96
CA GLU A 50 -2.03 18.25 5.93
C GLU A 50 -2.16 17.35 4.70
N GLY A 51 -3.26 17.44 3.95
CA GLY A 51 -3.42 16.79 2.64
C GLY A 51 -4.53 15.75 2.54
N PHE A 52 -4.55 15.08 1.38
CA PHE A 52 -5.64 14.19 0.96
C PHE A 52 -5.36 12.69 1.14
N PHE A 53 -4.11 12.30 1.39
CA PHE A 53 -3.68 10.89 1.43
C PHE A 53 -3.45 10.38 2.84
N ASN A 54 -3.87 11.14 3.84
CA ASN A 54 -3.52 10.88 5.22
C ASN A 54 -4.36 9.75 5.80
N PHE A 55 -3.70 8.95 6.64
CA PHE A 55 -4.39 7.94 7.44
C PHE A 55 -3.64 7.70 8.72
N PHE A 56 -4.34 7.09 9.68
CA PHE A 56 -3.71 6.61 10.89
C PHE A 56 -4.08 5.16 11.15
N VAL A 57 -3.15 4.48 11.82
CA VAL A 57 -3.25 3.08 12.24
C VAL A 57 -3.29 3.08 13.76
N VAL A 58 -4.21 2.33 14.34
CA VAL A 58 -4.31 2.18 15.79
C VAL A 58 -3.26 1.18 16.26
N GLU A 59 -2.34 1.60 17.13
CA GLU A 59 -1.26 0.78 17.67
C GLU A 59 -1.62 0.10 19.00
N SER A 60 -2.41 0.76 19.84
CA SER A 60 -2.88 0.22 21.12
C SER A 60 -4.21 -0.51 20.95
N GLY A 61 -4.20 -1.85 20.87
CA GLY A 61 -5.40 -2.68 20.68
C GLY A 61 -5.17 -4.17 20.97
N ALA A 62 -5.95 -5.07 20.34
CA ALA A 62 -5.92 -6.53 20.54
C ALA A 62 -4.57 -7.21 20.17
N GLY A 63 -3.63 -6.46 19.59
CA GLY A 63 -2.25 -6.82 19.32
C GLY A 63 -1.55 -5.67 18.62
N THR A 64 -0.24 -5.48 18.83
CA THR A 64 0.49 -4.38 18.17
C THR A 64 0.54 -4.61 16.65
N PRO A 65 0.32 -3.60 15.80
CA PRO A 65 0.42 -3.77 14.36
C PRO A 65 1.80 -4.28 13.93
N VAL A 66 1.84 -5.17 12.95
CA VAL A 66 3.09 -5.57 12.29
C VAL A 66 3.14 -4.91 10.93
N TYR A 67 4.26 -4.27 10.62
CA TYR A 67 4.44 -3.59 9.35
C TYR A 67 5.36 -4.40 8.43
N LEU A 68 5.16 -4.25 7.13
CA LEU A 68 6.09 -4.79 6.14
C LEU A 68 7.48 -4.15 6.29
N PRO A 69 8.55 -4.87 5.95
CA PRO A 69 9.84 -4.23 5.73
C PRO A 69 9.76 -3.20 4.60
N ASN A 70 10.48 -2.07 4.74
CA ASN A 70 10.46 -0.99 3.75
C ASN A 70 10.76 -1.47 2.32
N TRP A 71 11.80 -2.30 2.16
CA TRP A 71 12.19 -2.84 0.86
C TRP A 71 11.08 -3.67 0.20
N LEU A 72 10.29 -4.42 0.99
CA LEU A 72 9.22 -5.26 0.49
C LEU A 72 8.00 -4.41 0.11
N SER A 73 7.65 -3.43 0.96
CA SER A 73 6.60 -2.45 0.65
C SER A 73 6.91 -1.70 -0.65
N GLU A 74 8.16 -1.26 -0.81
CA GLU A 74 8.63 -0.59 -2.02
C GLU A 74 8.50 -1.47 -3.26
N ILE A 75 8.97 -2.73 -3.21
CA ILE A 75 8.86 -3.66 -4.35
C ILE A 75 7.40 -3.86 -4.76
N ILE A 76 6.52 -4.11 -3.79
CA ILE A 76 5.10 -4.31 -4.05
C ILE A 76 4.51 -3.08 -4.75
N GLN A 77 4.82 -1.88 -4.26
CA GLN A 77 4.36 -0.62 -4.84
C GLN A 77 4.94 -0.38 -6.24
N VAL A 78 6.24 -0.59 -6.46
CA VAL A 78 6.87 -0.39 -7.78
C VAL A 78 6.32 -1.38 -8.82
N LEU A 79 6.18 -2.66 -8.47
CA LEU A 79 5.64 -3.69 -9.38
C LEU A 79 4.20 -3.41 -9.79
N SER A 80 3.42 -2.83 -8.89
CA SER A 80 2.03 -2.44 -9.14
C SER A 80 1.87 -1.07 -9.82
N ASN A 81 2.98 -0.43 -10.20
CA ASN A 81 3.00 0.94 -10.71
C ASN A 81 2.29 1.91 -9.74
N GLN A 82 2.52 1.77 -8.43
CA GLN A 82 1.98 2.61 -7.34
C GLN A 82 0.44 2.69 -7.21
N GLN A 83 -0.33 1.92 -7.98
CA GLN A 83 -1.80 1.97 -7.98
C GLN A 83 -2.45 0.87 -7.13
N ILE A 84 -1.82 0.48 -6.04
CA ILE A 84 -2.34 -0.60 -5.19
C ILE A 84 -3.60 -0.17 -4.47
N ASN A 85 -4.66 -0.95 -4.65
CA ASN A 85 -5.80 -0.88 -3.76
C ASN A 85 -5.52 -1.68 -2.48
N ILE A 86 -5.50 -0.98 -1.35
CA ILE A 86 -5.26 -1.58 -0.02
C ILE A 86 -6.34 -2.63 0.30
N LEU A 87 -7.57 -2.46 -0.18
CA LEU A 87 -8.64 -3.45 -0.02
C LEU A 87 -8.28 -4.79 -0.65
N PHE A 88 -7.69 -4.77 -1.85
CA PHE A 88 -7.28 -6.00 -2.53
C PHE A 88 -6.17 -6.73 -1.76
N LEU A 89 -5.18 -6.00 -1.23
CA LEU A 89 -4.14 -6.59 -0.38
C LEU A 89 -4.74 -7.15 0.92
N ARG A 90 -5.72 -6.46 1.50
CA ARG A 90 -6.43 -6.91 2.69
C ARG A 90 -7.22 -8.19 2.43
N ASP A 91 -7.86 -8.34 1.28
CA ASP A 91 -8.55 -9.56 0.88
C ASP A 91 -7.58 -10.74 0.69
N ILE A 92 -6.41 -10.50 0.09
CA ILE A 92 -5.33 -11.50 -0.02
C ILE A 92 -4.82 -11.91 1.37
N GLN A 93 -4.63 -10.95 2.27
CA GLN A 93 -4.21 -11.19 3.64
C GLN A 93 -5.23 -12.06 4.38
N GLU A 94 -6.52 -11.75 4.26
CA GLU A 94 -7.61 -12.53 4.85
C GLU A 94 -7.61 -13.97 4.33
N TRP A 95 -7.53 -14.15 3.01
CA TRP A 95 -7.50 -15.48 2.40
C TRP A 95 -6.27 -16.29 2.84
N THR A 96 -5.12 -15.65 2.90
CA THR A 96 -3.86 -16.27 3.37
C THR A 96 -3.96 -16.65 4.84
N TYR A 97 -4.50 -15.77 5.68
CA TYR A 97 -4.71 -16.02 7.11
C TYR A 97 -5.62 -17.23 7.34
N GLU A 98 -6.79 -17.26 6.68
CA GLU A 98 -7.75 -18.35 6.81
C GLU A 98 -7.17 -19.69 6.30
N SER A 99 -6.45 -19.67 5.18
CA SER A 99 -5.78 -20.87 4.64
C SER A 99 -4.71 -21.41 5.60
N LEU A 100 -3.87 -20.54 6.14
CA LEU A 100 -2.85 -20.92 7.13
C LEU A 100 -3.47 -21.42 8.43
N LYS A 101 -4.58 -20.82 8.88
CA LYS A 101 -5.31 -21.25 10.08
C LYS A 101 -5.84 -22.67 9.93
N ILE A 102 -6.45 -22.98 8.78
CA ILE A 102 -6.91 -24.34 8.46
C ILE A 102 -5.71 -25.30 8.45
N PHE A 103 -4.64 -24.95 7.75
CA PHE A 103 -3.44 -25.79 7.67
C PHE A 103 -2.80 -26.06 9.04
N LYS A 104 -2.67 -25.03 9.89
CA LYS A 104 -2.18 -25.15 11.28
C LYS A 104 -3.05 -26.10 12.08
N THR A 105 -4.37 -25.98 11.97
CA THR A 105 -5.30 -26.86 12.69
C THR A 105 -5.17 -28.31 12.24
N LEU A 106 -4.98 -28.56 10.94
CA LEU A 106 -4.74 -29.91 10.42
C LEU A 106 -3.41 -30.49 10.96
N CYS A 107 -2.36 -29.67 11.06
CA CYS A 107 -1.09 -30.07 11.65
C CYS A 107 -1.21 -30.40 13.15
N GLU A 108 -1.98 -29.61 13.91
CA GLU A 108 -2.28 -29.87 15.31
C GLU A 108 -3.09 -31.16 15.48
N MET A 109 -4.11 -31.37 14.65
CA MET A 109 -4.88 -32.61 14.63
C MET A 109 -3.99 -33.81 14.33
N ARG A 110 -3.11 -33.70 13.33
CA ARG A 110 -2.13 -34.76 12.99
C ARG A 110 -1.20 -35.08 14.15
N THR A 111 -0.76 -34.06 14.88
CA THR A 111 0.13 -34.18 16.05
C THR A 111 -0.60 -34.82 17.23
N ALA A 112 -1.86 -34.45 17.47
CA ALA A 112 -2.69 -35.06 18.51
C ALA A 112 -2.91 -36.56 18.28
N LEU A 113 -3.06 -36.98 17.01
CA LEU A 113 -3.20 -38.39 16.64
C LEU A 113 -1.95 -39.24 16.94
N TRP A 114 -0.74 -38.66 17.04
CA TRP A 114 0.45 -39.42 17.47
C TRP A 114 0.28 -40.04 18.85
N TRP A 115 -0.48 -39.39 19.72
CA TRP A 115 -0.72 -39.84 21.09
C TRP A 115 -1.80 -40.91 21.18
N TRP A 116 -2.49 -41.21 20.08
CA TRP A 116 -3.59 -42.16 20.03
C TRP A 116 -3.19 -43.41 19.23
N LEU A 117 -2.60 -44.38 19.94
CA LEU A 117 -2.06 -45.63 19.38
C LEU A 117 -3.10 -46.54 18.70
N MET A 118 -4.41 -46.29 18.90
CA MET A 118 -5.50 -47.10 18.37
C MET A 118 -5.79 -46.81 16.88
N PHE A 119 -5.33 -45.67 16.34
CA PHE A 119 -5.59 -45.31 14.95
C PHE A 119 -4.49 -45.81 14.02
N ASN A 120 -4.91 -46.40 12.89
CA ASN A 120 -3.99 -46.69 11.79
C ASN A 120 -3.84 -45.42 10.91
N PRO A 121 -2.69 -44.73 10.92
CA PRO A 121 -2.49 -43.51 10.15
C PRO A 121 -2.42 -43.75 8.63
N TYR A 122 -2.35 -45.01 8.20
CA TYR A 122 -2.29 -45.40 6.79
C TYR A 122 -3.65 -45.76 6.20
N GLN A 123 -4.72 -45.74 7.00
CA GLN A 123 -6.09 -45.87 6.50
C GLN A 123 -6.68 -44.49 6.23
N GLU A 124 -7.47 -44.38 5.17
CA GLU A 124 -8.24 -43.15 4.92
C GLU A 124 -9.29 -42.95 6.01
N PRO A 125 -9.54 -41.69 6.46
CA PRO A 125 -9.04 -40.42 5.93
C PRO A 125 -7.69 -39.96 6.51
N PHE A 126 -7.10 -40.71 7.43
CA PHE A 126 -5.90 -40.29 8.18
C PHE A 126 -4.64 -40.26 7.31
N ASN A 127 -4.58 -41.13 6.29
CA ASN A 127 -3.48 -41.11 5.33
C ASN A 127 -3.47 -39.82 4.51
N THR A 128 -4.63 -39.33 4.07
CA THR A 128 -4.75 -38.00 3.44
C THR A 128 -4.24 -36.88 4.37
N LEU A 129 -4.67 -36.89 5.64
CA LEU A 129 -4.20 -35.90 6.63
C LEU A 129 -2.69 -35.97 6.85
N ARG A 130 -2.11 -37.19 6.90
CA ARG A 130 -0.67 -37.40 7.01
C ARG A 130 0.06 -36.80 5.81
N VAL A 131 -0.29 -37.18 4.60
CA VAL A 131 0.38 -36.68 3.38
C VAL A 131 0.32 -35.15 3.29
N LEU A 132 -0.80 -34.54 3.68
CA LEU A 132 -0.96 -33.09 3.64
C LEU A 132 -0.05 -32.33 4.63
N THR A 133 0.24 -32.91 5.80
CA THR A 133 0.91 -32.22 6.92
C THR A 133 2.35 -32.68 7.16
N GLU A 134 2.73 -33.85 6.66
CA GLU A 134 4.00 -34.52 6.96
C GLU A 134 5.23 -33.74 6.48
N TRP A 135 5.18 -33.14 5.29
CA TRP A 135 6.28 -32.33 4.77
C TRP A 135 6.63 -31.14 5.68
N TYR A 136 5.64 -30.58 6.38
CA TYR A 136 5.85 -29.47 7.31
C TYR A 136 6.29 -29.96 8.69
N LEU A 137 5.59 -30.95 9.25
CA LEU A 137 5.89 -31.47 10.58
C LEU A 137 7.26 -32.14 10.68
N THR A 138 7.78 -32.67 9.56
CA THR A 138 9.11 -33.29 9.50
C THR A 138 10.22 -32.35 9.01
N ALA A 139 9.90 -31.12 8.63
CA ALA A 139 10.89 -30.16 8.10
C ALA A 139 12.03 -29.85 9.08
N PHE A 140 11.76 -29.96 10.39
CA PHE A 140 12.71 -29.71 11.45
C PHE A 140 13.22 -30.98 12.16
N THR A 141 12.86 -32.17 11.67
CA THR A 141 13.32 -33.42 12.24
C THR A 141 14.84 -33.53 12.08
N GLY A 142 15.53 -33.81 13.18
CA GLY A 142 17.00 -33.91 13.22
C GLY A 142 17.74 -32.57 13.28
N ILE A 143 17.05 -31.42 13.21
CA ILE A 143 17.66 -30.10 13.43
C ILE A 143 17.83 -29.83 14.93
N PHE A 144 16.82 -30.18 15.72
CA PHE A 144 16.82 -30.00 17.17
C PHE A 144 17.15 -31.31 17.90
N PRO A 145 17.82 -31.25 19.07
CA PRO A 145 18.07 -32.44 19.87
C PRO A 145 16.76 -33.01 20.43
N VAL A 146 16.70 -34.34 20.55
CA VAL A 146 15.58 -35.06 21.17
C VAL A 146 15.61 -34.81 22.68
N ILE A 147 14.49 -34.36 23.25
CA ILE A 147 14.35 -34.07 24.69
C ILE A 147 13.43 -35.12 25.31
N ILE A 148 13.93 -35.88 26.30
CA ILE A 148 13.17 -36.92 27.02
C ILE A 148 12.56 -37.96 26.01
N GLY A 149 13.32 -38.30 24.97
CA GLY A 149 12.87 -39.25 23.94
C GLY A 149 11.80 -38.72 22.99
N ILE A 150 11.44 -37.42 23.06
CA ILE A 150 10.47 -36.77 22.18
C ILE A 150 11.22 -35.86 21.19
N ASP A 151 10.93 -36.02 19.90
CA ASP A 151 11.37 -35.07 18.87
C ASP A 151 10.56 -33.77 19.01
N ILE A 152 11.25 -32.67 19.32
CA ILE A 152 10.63 -31.34 19.48
C ILE A 152 10.52 -30.58 18.15
N GLY A 153 11.11 -31.07 17.06
CA GLY A 153 11.06 -30.45 15.74
C GLY A 153 9.64 -30.08 15.29
N PRO A 154 8.67 -31.02 15.35
CA PRO A 154 7.28 -30.72 15.02
C PRO A 154 6.65 -29.64 15.91
N THR A 155 6.98 -29.62 17.21
CA THR A 155 6.48 -28.60 18.15
C THR A 155 7.03 -27.21 17.81
N VAL A 156 8.32 -27.12 17.48
CA VAL A 156 8.94 -25.87 17.02
C VAL A 156 8.31 -25.42 15.71
N GLY A 157 8.10 -26.35 14.76
CA GLY A 157 7.39 -26.07 13.52
C GLY A 157 6.00 -25.48 13.77
N LEU A 158 5.19 -26.12 14.61
CA LEU A 158 3.86 -25.59 14.98
C LEU A 158 3.92 -24.20 15.64
N ALA A 159 4.92 -23.93 16.48
CA ALA A 159 5.13 -22.62 17.08
C ALA A 159 5.48 -21.55 16.02
N LEU A 160 6.34 -21.88 15.06
CA LEU A 160 6.69 -21.01 13.94
C LEU A 160 5.48 -20.75 13.03
N LEU A 161 4.67 -21.77 12.74
CA LEU A 161 3.43 -21.62 11.99
C LEU A 161 2.44 -20.71 12.71
N GLY A 162 2.31 -20.86 14.03
CA GLY A 162 1.48 -20.00 14.87
C GLY A 162 1.95 -18.54 14.88
N ASN A 163 3.26 -18.30 14.99
CA ASN A 163 3.83 -16.95 14.88
C ASN A 163 3.59 -16.36 13.48
N THR A 164 3.79 -17.15 12.43
CA THR A 164 3.53 -16.72 11.05
C THR A 164 2.07 -16.33 10.86
N LEU A 165 1.13 -17.11 11.40
CA LEU A 165 -0.29 -16.78 11.38
C LEU A 165 -0.59 -15.47 12.12
N ASP A 166 0.02 -15.24 13.29
CA ASP A 166 -0.14 -14.00 14.05
C ASP A 166 0.39 -12.78 13.28
N VAL A 167 1.59 -12.89 12.69
CA VAL A 167 2.19 -11.85 11.85
C VAL A 167 1.30 -11.52 10.65
N VAL A 168 0.80 -12.54 9.94
CA VAL A 168 -0.12 -12.34 8.80
C VAL A 168 -1.42 -11.70 9.26
N GLY A 169 -1.96 -12.09 10.42
CA GLY A 169 -3.19 -11.51 10.97
C GLY A 169 -3.05 -10.05 11.37
N ARG A 170 -1.88 -9.67 11.90
CA ARG A 170 -1.58 -8.32 12.40
C ARG A 170 -0.91 -7.41 11.37
N LEU A 171 -0.69 -7.90 10.15
CA LEU A 171 -0.03 -7.15 9.10
C LEU A 171 -0.85 -5.92 8.70
N VAL A 172 -0.20 -4.78 8.60
CA VAL A 172 -0.79 -3.53 8.10
C VAL A 172 -0.10 -3.08 6.83
N PHE A 173 -0.91 -2.70 5.85
CA PHE A 173 -0.47 -2.12 4.60
C PHE A 173 -0.52 -0.60 4.70
N THR A 174 0.61 0.05 4.43
CA THR A 174 0.80 1.50 4.61
C THR A 174 0.86 2.26 3.28
N MET A 175 0.61 1.58 2.16
CA MET A 175 0.66 2.17 0.83
C MET A 175 -0.29 3.37 0.73
N PRO A 176 0.09 4.51 0.12
CA PRO A 176 1.28 4.74 -0.71
C PRO A 176 2.57 5.07 0.06
N TYR A 177 2.52 5.11 1.40
CA TYR A 177 3.67 5.44 2.24
C TYR A 177 4.55 4.22 2.51
N LEU A 178 5.82 4.49 2.77
CA LEU A 178 6.71 3.50 3.35
C LEU A 178 6.38 3.34 4.85
N PRO A 179 6.48 2.11 5.40
CA PRO A 179 6.23 1.86 6.82
C PRO A 179 7.00 2.77 7.79
N SER A 180 8.22 3.17 7.43
CA SER A 180 9.05 4.08 8.22
C SER A 180 8.62 5.55 8.21
N GLU A 181 7.73 5.96 7.30
CA GLU A 181 7.23 7.34 7.24
C GLU A 181 6.16 7.63 8.30
N GLY A 182 5.67 6.58 8.98
CA GLY A 182 4.66 6.71 10.02
C GLY A 182 5.27 7.24 11.31
N GLU A 183 4.73 8.35 11.79
CA GLU A 183 5.08 8.94 13.07
C GLU A 183 4.17 8.36 14.16
N SER A 184 4.78 7.84 15.23
CA SER A 184 4.04 7.21 16.34
C SER A 184 3.74 8.25 17.41
N PHE A 185 2.47 8.36 17.79
CA PHE A 185 1.99 9.26 18.84
C PHE A 185 1.30 8.44 19.94
N THR A 186 1.77 8.64 21.17
CA THR A 186 1.09 8.15 22.38
C THR A 186 -0.02 9.12 22.76
N VAL A 187 -1.09 8.64 23.39
CA VAL A 187 -2.22 9.46 23.86
C VAL A 187 -1.78 10.72 24.61
N ASP A 188 -0.76 10.62 25.45
CA ASP A 188 -0.24 11.75 26.25
C ASP A 188 0.55 12.80 25.44
N SER A 189 0.97 12.45 24.22
CA SER A 189 1.81 13.28 23.34
C SER A 189 1.06 13.86 22.14
N LEU A 190 -0.25 13.63 22.06
CA LEU A 190 -1.09 14.09 20.94
C LEU A 190 -1.11 15.62 20.81
N ASP A 191 -0.90 16.36 21.90
CA ASP A 191 -0.85 17.83 21.89
C ASP A 191 0.31 18.39 21.02
N ALA A 192 1.33 17.58 20.74
CA ALA A 192 2.46 17.96 19.89
C ALA A 192 2.15 17.92 18.38
N LEU A 193 0.98 17.39 17.99
CA LEU A 193 0.62 17.15 16.59
C LEU A 193 0.41 18.45 15.78
N GLY A 194 0.28 19.60 16.44
CA GLY A 194 0.13 20.92 15.82
C GLY A 194 -1.22 21.15 15.13
N ASN A 195 -2.08 20.14 15.11
CA ASN A 195 -3.39 20.14 14.45
C ASN A 195 -4.50 19.88 15.47
N ALA A 196 -5.17 20.95 15.90
CA ALA A 196 -6.20 20.91 16.94
C ALA A 196 -7.38 19.96 16.65
N PRO A 197 -8.02 19.98 15.46
CA PRO A 197 -9.13 19.08 15.18
C PRO A 197 -8.71 17.60 15.12
N LEU A 198 -7.51 17.30 14.62
CA LEU A 198 -6.99 15.92 14.60
C LEU A 198 -6.67 15.43 16.02
N THR A 199 -6.09 16.29 16.85
CA THR A 199 -5.81 16.02 18.27
C THR A 199 -7.10 15.72 19.04
N GLU A 200 -8.15 16.51 18.87
CA GLU A 200 -9.45 16.28 19.52
C GLU A 200 -10.07 14.95 19.09
N MET A 201 -9.94 14.59 17.82
CA MET A 201 -10.44 13.32 17.30
C MET A 201 -9.69 12.12 17.86
N LEU A 202 -8.35 12.19 17.90
CA LEU A 202 -7.50 11.10 18.38
C LEU A 202 -7.58 10.93 19.91
N THR A 203 -7.70 12.02 20.66
CA THR A 203 -7.92 11.97 22.11
C THR A 203 -9.26 11.33 22.47
N LYS A 204 -10.33 11.59 21.69
CA LYS A 204 -11.60 10.85 21.82
C LYS A 204 -11.47 9.36 21.50
N PHE A 205 -10.53 9.00 20.62
CA PHE A 205 -10.25 7.62 20.25
C PHE A 205 -9.52 6.86 21.36
N GLY A 206 -8.68 7.53 22.15
CA GLY A 206 -8.10 7.00 23.40
C GLY A 206 -7.08 5.88 23.23
N HIS A 207 -6.46 5.77 22.05
CA HIS A 207 -5.47 4.74 21.73
C HIS A 207 -4.22 5.37 21.12
N ASP A 208 -3.07 4.72 21.32
CA ASP A 208 -1.84 5.05 20.61
C ASP A 208 -2.03 4.85 19.10
N VAL A 209 -1.50 5.78 18.30
CA VAL A 209 -1.69 5.78 16.86
C VAL A 209 -0.39 6.05 16.12
N ARG A 210 -0.27 5.45 14.93
CA ARG A 210 0.74 5.81 13.95
C ARG A 210 0.10 6.56 12.80
N ILE A 211 0.59 7.77 12.54
CA ILE A 211 0.01 8.69 11.57
C ILE A 211 0.92 8.76 10.35
N TYR A 212 0.31 8.64 9.17
CA TYR A 212 0.95 8.84 7.87
C TYR A 212 0.36 10.10 7.27
N ARG A 213 1.23 11.07 6.96
CA ARG A 213 0.86 12.41 6.53
C ARG A 213 1.85 12.98 5.51
N TYR A 214 1.44 14.06 4.85
CA TYR A 214 2.23 14.77 3.82
C TYR A 214 2.42 13.97 2.53
N PHE A 215 3.40 14.37 1.70
CA PHE A 215 3.67 13.73 0.42
C PHE A 215 4.51 12.44 0.58
N PRO A 216 4.06 11.30 0.04
CA PRO A 216 4.82 10.04 0.08
C PRO A 216 6.19 10.15 -0.59
N SER A 217 7.26 9.67 0.05
CA SER A 217 8.61 9.75 -0.54
C SER A 217 8.74 8.92 -1.83
N LEU A 218 7.99 7.81 -1.94
CA LEU A 218 8.02 6.95 -3.13
C LEU A 218 7.58 7.67 -4.40
N TRP A 219 6.68 8.65 -4.29
CA TRP A 219 6.25 9.47 -5.42
C TRP A 219 7.29 10.51 -5.84
N SER A 220 8.20 10.87 -4.94
CA SER A 220 9.37 11.69 -5.30
C SER A 220 10.47 10.84 -5.94
N LYS A 221 10.60 9.57 -5.54
CA LYS A 221 11.64 8.66 -6.04
C LYS A 221 11.27 8.04 -7.39
N TYR A 222 10.00 7.63 -7.53
CA TYR A 222 9.44 7.06 -8.75
C TYR A 222 8.31 7.96 -9.20
N SER A 223 8.37 8.42 -10.44
CA SER A 223 7.37 9.33 -11.01
C SER A 223 5.96 8.79 -10.83
N ILE A 224 5.03 9.69 -10.49
CA ILE A 224 3.63 9.35 -10.31
C ILE A 224 3.06 8.80 -11.63
N PRO A 225 2.39 7.64 -11.62
CA PRO A 225 1.77 7.04 -12.79
C PRO A 225 0.81 7.99 -13.49
N ASP A 226 0.86 7.99 -14.82
CA ASP A 226 0.01 8.86 -15.63
C ASP A 226 -1.49 8.58 -15.43
N SER A 227 -1.86 7.32 -15.27
CA SER A 227 -3.23 6.88 -14.97
C SER A 227 -3.77 7.50 -13.67
N LEU A 228 -2.91 7.64 -12.66
CA LEU A 228 -3.25 8.24 -11.38
C LEU A 228 -3.43 9.76 -11.52
N ARG A 229 -2.53 10.42 -12.25
CA ARG A 229 -2.61 11.86 -12.57
C ARG A 229 -3.86 12.19 -13.38
N GLU A 230 -4.20 11.39 -14.39
CA GLU A 230 -5.42 11.56 -15.19
C GLU A 230 -6.68 11.38 -14.33
N PHE A 231 -6.66 10.41 -13.40
CA PHE A 231 -7.75 10.21 -12.45
C PHE A 231 -7.94 11.42 -11.53
N TRP A 232 -6.86 11.95 -10.95
CA TRP A 232 -6.95 13.15 -10.11
C TRP A 232 -7.42 14.35 -10.92
N TYR A 233 -6.84 14.59 -12.10
CA TYR A 233 -7.24 15.71 -12.97
C TYR A 233 -8.71 15.65 -13.40
N THR A 234 -9.23 14.46 -13.73
CA THR A 234 -10.59 14.30 -14.28
C THR A 234 -11.65 14.11 -13.21
N LYS A 235 -11.37 13.31 -12.16
CA LYS A 235 -12.36 12.89 -11.17
C LYS A 235 -12.26 13.65 -9.84
N LYS A 236 -11.07 14.13 -9.46
CA LYS A 236 -10.83 14.82 -8.18
C LYS A 236 -9.81 15.96 -8.34
N PRO A 237 -10.16 17.03 -9.08
CA PRO A 237 -9.21 18.10 -9.43
C PRO A 237 -8.64 18.82 -8.20
N GLU A 238 -9.38 18.84 -7.09
CA GLU A 238 -8.95 19.37 -5.80
C GLU A 238 -7.61 18.79 -5.32
N ILE A 239 -7.37 17.50 -5.58
CA ILE A 239 -6.11 16.82 -5.22
C ILE A 239 -4.96 17.38 -6.07
N THR A 240 -5.18 17.53 -7.38
CA THR A 240 -4.18 18.07 -8.30
C THR A 240 -3.84 19.51 -7.95
N GLU A 241 -4.84 20.34 -7.65
CA GLU A 241 -4.64 21.73 -7.24
C GLU A 241 -3.84 21.83 -5.93
N TYR A 242 -4.15 20.99 -4.94
CA TYR A 242 -3.41 20.94 -3.68
C TYR A 242 -1.97 20.48 -3.86
N LEU A 243 -1.73 19.45 -4.70
CA LEU A 243 -0.39 18.95 -4.97
C LEU A 243 0.48 20.02 -5.64
N ILE A 244 -0.06 20.71 -6.64
CA ILE A 244 0.64 21.81 -7.30
C ILE A 244 0.90 22.95 -6.30
N LYS A 245 -0.11 23.36 -5.52
CA LYS A 245 0.05 24.48 -4.58
C LYS A 245 1.14 24.24 -3.52
N ASN A 246 1.22 23.01 -2.98
CA ASN A 246 2.10 22.72 -1.84
C ASN A 246 3.44 22.07 -2.22
N TYR A 247 3.51 21.38 -3.36
CA TYR A 247 4.66 20.55 -3.73
C TYR A 247 5.24 20.86 -5.12
N TYR A 248 4.83 21.96 -5.78
CA TYR A 248 5.37 22.36 -7.09
C TYR A 248 6.89 22.54 -7.10
N ASN A 249 7.47 22.98 -5.99
CA ASN A 249 8.91 23.17 -5.84
C ASN A 249 9.74 21.87 -5.88
N LEU A 250 9.11 20.70 -5.75
CA LEU A 250 9.80 19.41 -5.82
C LEU A 250 10.23 19.03 -7.25
N GLY A 251 9.79 19.78 -8.28
CA GLY A 251 10.13 19.50 -9.68
C GLY A 251 9.47 18.22 -10.21
N ILE A 252 8.34 17.82 -9.61
CA ILE A 252 7.57 16.64 -10.00
C ILE A 252 6.41 17.08 -10.90
N ASP A 253 6.18 16.34 -11.99
CA ASP A 253 5.06 16.57 -12.89
C ASP A 253 3.76 15.99 -12.30
N PHE A 254 2.89 16.86 -11.77
CA PHE A 254 1.57 16.46 -11.24
C PHE A 254 0.47 16.40 -12.30
N LEU A 255 0.66 17.07 -13.43
CA LEU A 255 -0.31 17.08 -14.52
C LEU A 255 -0.21 15.81 -15.37
N PRO A 256 -1.32 15.38 -16.00
CA PRO A 256 -1.28 14.24 -16.91
C PRO A 256 -0.44 14.52 -18.15
N ASN A 257 0.16 13.48 -18.72
CA ASN A 257 0.99 13.56 -19.92
C ASN A 257 0.27 14.19 -21.10
N ARG A 258 -1.06 13.99 -21.22
CA ARG A 258 -1.89 14.63 -22.26
C ARG A 258 -1.78 16.15 -22.19
N VAL A 259 -2.00 16.71 -21.01
CA VAL A 259 -1.97 18.17 -20.78
C VAL A 259 -0.56 18.72 -20.92
N LEU A 260 0.44 17.99 -20.40
CA LEU A 260 1.85 18.38 -20.54
C LEU A 260 2.27 18.39 -22.01
N LYS A 261 1.90 17.37 -22.78
CA LYS A 261 2.20 17.29 -24.21
C LYS A 261 1.55 18.45 -24.96
N ASP A 262 0.27 18.72 -24.72
CA ASP A 262 -0.42 19.85 -25.32
C ASP A 262 0.31 21.16 -25.01
N TYR A 263 0.72 21.37 -23.75
CA TYR A 263 1.47 22.56 -23.34
C TYR A 263 2.81 22.70 -24.07
N TYR A 264 3.61 21.64 -24.16
CA TYR A 264 4.90 21.64 -24.87
C TYR A 264 4.73 21.84 -26.39
N ASP A 265 3.71 21.23 -26.99
CA ASP A 265 3.43 21.38 -28.42
C ASP A 265 3.00 22.82 -28.74
N HIS A 266 2.19 23.46 -27.90
CA HIS A 266 1.83 24.87 -28.06
C HIS A 266 3.03 25.80 -27.86
N ALA A 267 3.83 25.59 -26.81
CA ALA A 267 5.03 26.39 -26.55
C ALA A 267 6.04 26.30 -27.71
N ASN A 268 6.28 25.11 -28.25
CA ASN A 268 7.17 24.93 -29.40
C ASN A 268 6.64 25.62 -30.66
N ASN A 269 5.33 25.56 -30.91
CA ASN A 269 4.71 26.26 -32.05
C ASN A 269 4.78 27.79 -31.90
N GLU A 270 4.65 28.33 -30.68
CA GLU A 270 4.85 29.75 -30.41
C GLU A 270 6.29 30.20 -30.63
N VAL A 271 7.28 29.43 -30.17
CA VAL A 271 8.71 29.71 -30.40
C VAL A 271 9.06 29.63 -31.90
N LEU A 272 8.53 28.63 -32.62
CA LEU A 272 8.71 28.51 -34.07
C LEU A 272 8.07 29.68 -34.82
N SER A 273 6.87 30.10 -34.42
CA SER A 273 6.17 31.23 -35.07
C SER A 273 6.86 32.57 -34.80
N THR A 274 7.38 32.80 -33.59
CA THR A 274 8.15 34.01 -33.25
C THR A 274 9.51 34.04 -33.95
N GLY A 275 10.21 32.90 -34.06
CA GLY A 275 11.43 32.76 -34.85
C GLY A 275 11.22 32.99 -36.36
N LEU A 276 10.11 32.48 -36.92
CA LEU A 276 9.73 32.70 -38.32
C LEU A 276 9.24 34.13 -38.59
N ASN A 277 8.60 34.78 -37.61
CA ASN A 277 8.22 36.20 -37.71
C ASN A 277 9.45 37.11 -37.67
N GLY A 278 10.51 36.74 -36.93
CA GLY A 278 11.81 37.42 -37.00
C GLY A 278 12.50 37.32 -38.38
N LEU A 279 12.28 36.23 -39.11
CA LEU A 279 12.77 36.05 -40.48
C LEU A 279 11.92 36.79 -41.54
N LYS A 280 10.62 36.98 -41.29
CA LYS A 280 9.72 37.72 -42.20
C LYS A 280 9.91 39.25 -42.16
N VAL A 281 10.58 39.80 -41.15
CA VAL A 281 10.81 41.25 -41.00
C VAL A 281 12.06 41.74 -41.75
N VAL A 282 12.76 40.89 -42.51
CA VAL A 282 13.83 41.36 -43.39
C VAL A 282 13.52 41.14 -44.88
N PRO A 283 12.61 41.95 -45.49
CA PRO A 283 12.44 41.98 -46.95
C PRO A 283 13.69 42.49 -47.67
N ASN A 284 14.60 43.18 -46.97
CA ASN A 284 15.71 43.91 -47.58
C ASN A 284 17.02 43.13 -47.72
N LEU A 285 17.14 41.89 -47.20
CA LEU A 285 18.37 41.10 -47.32
C LEU A 285 18.45 40.36 -48.66
N ILE A 286 17.30 39.97 -49.23
CA ILE A 286 17.25 39.34 -50.56
C ILE A 286 17.47 40.39 -51.65
N ASP A 287 16.89 41.59 -51.52
CA ASP A 287 17.06 42.68 -52.50
C ASP A 287 18.48 43.30 -52.46
N THR A 288 19.19 43.23 -51.33
CA THR A 288 20.60 43.66 -51.24
C THR A 288 21.58 42.61 -51.77
N LEU A 289 21.28 41.31 -51.62
CA LEU A 289 22.09 40.24 -52.22
C LEU A 289 21.95 40.23 -53.76
N ASP A 290 20.74 40.42 -54.30
CA ASP A 290 20.51 40.44 -55.75
C ASP A 290 21.20 41.65 -56.42
N LYS A 291 21.22 42.81 -55.74
CA LYS A 291 21.98 44.00 -56.18
C LYS A 291 23.50 43.81 -56.08
N LEU A 292 24.00 43.02 -55.14
CA LEU A 292 25.42 42.68 -55.00
C LEU A 292 25.88 41.69 -56.10
N PHE A 293 25.06 40.72 -56.47
CA PHE A 293 25.37 39.79 -57.56
C PHE A 293 25.32 40.47 -58.93
N HIS A 294 24.37 41.37 -59.17
CA HIS A 294 24.32 42.16 -60.42
C HIS A 294 25.48 43.17 -60.57
N PHE A 295 26.04 43.71 -59.47
CA PHE A 295 27.21 44.60 -59.55
C PHE A 295 28.52 43.85 -59.85
N SER A 296 28.61 42.55 -59.51
CA SER A 296 29.80 41.73 -59.76
C SER A 296 29.95 41.23 -61.21
N LEU A 297 28.89 41.33 -62.03
CA LEU A 297 28.86 40.89 -63.43
C LEU A 297 29.19 42.01 -64.45
N PHE A 298 29.47 43.24 -63.99
CA PHE A 298 29.89 44.37 -64.84
C PHE A 298 31.33 44.86 -64.57
N ILE A 299 32.08 44.17 -63.72
CA ILE A 299 33.53 44.36 -63.54
C ILE A 299 34.24 43.02 -63.76
N ASN A 300 34.27 42.60 -65.02
CA ASN A 300 35.34 41.83 -65.67
C ASN A 300 35.03 41.67 -67.16
#